data_AF-A0A2Z3UKJ5-F1
#
_entry.id   AF-A0A2Z3UKJ5-F1
#
_cell.length_a   1.000
_cell.length_b   1.000
_cell.length_c   1.000
_cell.angle_alpha   90.00
_cell.angle_beta   90.00
_cell.angle_gamma   90.00
#
_symmetry.space_group_name_H-M   'P 1'
#
loop_
_entity.id
_entity.type
_entity.pdbx_description
1 polymer ?
#
loop_
_entity_poly.entity_id
_entity_poly.type
_entity_poly.pdbx_seq_one_letter_code
_entity_poly.pdbx_strand_id
1 'polypeptide(L)'
;MRWRARAVSATAASAWSNWQSFTIGLPKPTATGLTVTPSKVVDGVTVTTTLTPTLKATLTHPTGQALRAEAEIEHDPAAPTEQGTGQIWTGSADNVPAGTQASIAIPADTLADGWKVRWRLRAVTEQASSP
;
A
#
# COMPACT_ATOMS: atom_id res chain seq x y z
N MET A 1 3.45 25.48 -3.64
CA MET A 1 4.62 26.32 -3.99
C MET A 1 4.14 27.59 -4.65
N ARG A 2 4.97 28.65 -4.67
CA ARG A 2 4.62 29.93 -5.31
C ARG A 2 5.70 30.39 -6.28
N TRP A 3 5.29 31.03 -7.38
CA TRP A 3 6.19 31.61 -8.37
C TRP A 3 5.72 33.01 -8.77
N ARG A 4 6.63 33.80 -9.34
CA ARG A 4 6.35 35.11 -9.94
C ARG A 4 7.33 35.32 -11.11
N ALA A 5 6.94 36.13 -12.08
CA ALA A 5 7.77 36.46 -13.24
C ALA A 5 7.91 37.96 -13.40
N ARG A 6 8.99 38.42 -14.05
CA ARG A 6 9.17 39.81 -14.48
C ARG A 6 9.86 39.84 -15.83
N ALA A 7 9.61 40.88 -16.62
CA ALA A 7 10.34 41.11 -17.85
C ALA A 7 11.68 41.81 -17.54
N VAL A 8 12.71 41.45 -18.30
CA VAL A 8 14.04 42.06 -18.22
C VAL A 8 14.53 42.34 -19.64
N SER A 9 15.06 43.53 -19.86
CA SER A 9 15.80 43.93 -21.06
C SER A 9 17.26 44.20 -20.70
N ALA A 10 18.08 44.57 -21.69
CA ALA A 10 19.49 44.92 -21.44
C ALA A 10 19.67 46.11 -20.49
N THR A 11 18.66 46.98 -20.36
CA THR A 11 18.77 48.25 -19.62
C THR A 11 17.71 48.45 -18.55
N ALA A 12 16.69 47.58 -18.45
CA ALA A 12 15.61 47.73 -17.48
C ALA A 12 14.98 46.41 -17.06
N ALA A 13 14.28 46.41 -15.92
CA ALA A 13 13.42 45.32 -15.48
C ALA A 13 12.07 45.85 -15.01
N SER A 14 11.00 45.11 -15.29
CA SER A 14 9.66 45.46 -14.80
C SER A 14 9.51 45.16 -13.30
N ALA A 15 8.43 45.66 -12.71
CA ALA A 15 7.92 45.10 -11.46
C ALA A 15 7.65 43.59 -11.65
N TRP A 16 7.77 42.84 -10.56
CA TRP A 16 7.34 41.45 -10.55
C TRP A 16 5.82 41.37 -10.70
N SER A 17 5.35 40.31 -11.35
CA SER A 17 3.96 39.89 -11.24
C SER A 17 3.57 39.68 -9.77
N ASN A 18 2.27 39.68 -9.52
CA ASN A 18 1.75 39.09 -8.28
C ASN A 18 2.22 37.63 -8.16
N TRP A 19 2.30 37.15 -6.92
CA TRP A 19 2.58 35.74 -6.66
C TRP A 19 1.47 34.86 -7.23
N GLN A 20 1.88 33.80 -7.92
CA GLN A 20 1.03 32.73 -8.41
C GLN A 20 1.32 31.46 -7.62
N SER A 21 0.32 30.61 -7.42
CA SER A 21 0.43 29.39 -6.61
C SER A 21 0.10 28.15 -7.43
N PHE A 22 0.77 27.03 -7.09
CA PHE A 22 0.45 25.71 -7.62
C PHE A 22 0.79 24.61 -6.60
N THR A 23 0.22 23.43 -6.82
CA THR A 23 0.50 22.21 -6.07
C THR A 23 1.16 21.18 -6.97
N ILE A 24 2.01 20.33 -6.40
CA ILE A 24 2.51 19.13 -7.07
C ILE A 24 1.72 17.95 -6.53
N GLY A 25 1.05 17.22 -7.42
CA GLY A 25 0.45 15.93 -7.12
C GLY A 25 1.26 14.82 -7.78
N LEU A 26 1.90 13.99 -6.99
CA LEU A 26 2.53 12.77 -7.49
C LEU A 26 1.47 11.67 -7.58
N PRO A 27 1.49 10.85 -8.65
CA PRO A 27 0.64 9.67 -8.70
C PRO A 27 0.96 8.75 -7.52
N LYS A 28 -0.07 8.13 -6.95
CA LYS A 28 0.07 7.19 -5.84
C LYS A 28 0.01 5.77 -6.39
N PRO A 29 0.80 4.84 -5.83
CA PRO A 29 0.64 3.43 -6.17
C PRO A 29 -0.72 2.93 -5.66
N THR A 30 -1.25 1.90 -6.30
CA THR A 30 -2.50 1.25 -5.89
C THR A 30 -2.31 -0.25 -5.73
N ALA A 31 -3.11 -0.85 -4.84
CA ALA A 31 -3.23 -2.29 -4.67
C ALA A 31 -4.71 -2.66 -4.90
N THR A 32 -4.97 -3.59 -5.80
CA THR A 32 -6.32 -4.06 -6.13
C THR A 32 -6.37 -5.58 -6.21
N GLY A 33 -7.57 -6.16 -6.28
CA GLY A 33 -7.72 -7.62 -6.38
C GLY A 33 -7.15 -8.37 -5.17
N LEU A 34 -7.35 -7.82 -3.97
CA LEU A 34 -6.90 -8.44 -2.73
C LEU A 34 -7.53 -9.83 -2.59
N THR A 35 -6.69 -10.84 -2.46
CA THR A 35 -7.10 -12.23 -2.30
C THR A 35 -6.17 -12.94 -1.33
N VAL A 36 -6.65 -14.04 -0.76
CA VAL A 36 -5.86 -14.94 0.09
C VAL A 36 -5.95 -16.36 -0.49
N THR A 37 -4.84 -17.08 -0.55
CA THR A 37 -4.75 -18.40 -1.19
C THR A 37 -3.93 -19.38 -0.34
N PRO A 38 -4.38 -20.65 -0.15
CA PRO A 38 -5.69 -21.16 -0.53
C PRO A 38 -6.79 -20.61 0.38
N SER A 39 -7.98 -20.39 -0.20
CA SER A 39 -9.18 -20.04 0.56
C SER A 39 -10.44 -20.54 -0.15
N LYS A 40 -11.52 -20.60 0.62
CA LYS A 40 -12.89 -20.86 0.15
C LYS A 40 -13.85 -19.90 0.83
N VAL A 41 -15.04 -19.74 0.27
CA VAL A 41 -16.13 -19.03 0.93
C VAL A 41 -17.01 -20.04 1.67
N VAL A 42 -17.26 -19.80 2.94
CA VAL A 42 -18.22 -20.54 3.78
C VAL A 42 -19.15 -19.50 4.39
N ASP A 43 -20.46 -19.62 4.14
CA ASP A 43 -21.48 -18.70 4.65
C ASP A 43 -21.18 -17.20 4.41
N GLY A 44 -20.62 -16.89 3.23
CA GLY A 44 -20.24 -15.52 2.84
C GLY A 44 -18.93 -15.01 3.45
N VAL A 45 -18.23 -15.84 4.23
CA VAL A 45 -16.95 -15.53 4.88
C VAL A 45 -15.80 -16.22 4.14
N THR A 46 -14.72 -15.48 3.90
CA THR A 46 -13.48 -16.08 3.36
C THR A 46 -12.76 -16.85 4.46
N VAL A 47 -12.53 -18.14 4.22
CA VAL A 47 -11.87 -19.06 5.15
C VAL A 47 -10.63 -19.64 4.46
N THR A 48 -9.47 -19.53 5.11
CA THR A 48 -8.25 -20.21 4.66
C THR A 48 -8.24 -21.63 5.19
N THR A 49 -7.78 -22.58 4.38
CA THR A 49 -7.72 -24.01 4.75
C THR A 49 -6.33 -24.43 5.22
N THR A 50 -5.48 -23.46 5.57
CA THR A 50 -4.11 -23.61 6.08
C THR A 50 -3.78 -22.42 6.98
N LEU A 51 -2.82 -22.61 7.89
CA LEU A 51 -2.28 -21.57 8.76
C LEU A 51 -1.15 -20.75 8.10
N THR A 52 -0.68 -21.19 6.92
CA THR A 52 0.35 -20.48 6.14
C THR A 52 -0.17 -20.02 4.76
N PRO A 53 -1.31 -19.31 4.68
CA PRO A 53 -1.82 -18.88 3.39
C PRO A 53 -0.95 -17.74 2.83
N THR A 54 -1.16 -17.41 1.56
CA THR A 54 -0.49 -16.31 0.86
C THR A 54 -1.47 -15.18 0.60
N LEU A 55 -1.12 -13.97 1.02
CA LEU A 55 -1.83 -12.74 0.70
C LEU A 55 -1.38 -12.23 -0.66
N LYS A 56 -2.32 -11.81 -1.50
CA LYS A 56 -2.07 -11.40 -2.88
C LYS A 56 -2.81 -10.13 -3.24
N ALA A 57 -2.18 -9.31 -4.07
CA ALA A 57 -2.81 -8.13 -4.68
C ALA A 57 -2.06 -7.73 -5.95
N THR A 58 -2.77 -7.19 -6.94
CA THR A 58 -2.15 -6.56 -8.12
C THR A 58 -1.71 -5.15 -7.75
N LEU A 59 -0.44 -4.84 -7.98
CA LEU A 59 0.12 -3.52 -7.69
C LEU A 59 0.29 -2.71 -8.96
N THR A 60 -0.11 -1.45 -8.95
CA THR A 60 0.07 -0.56 -10.12
C THR A 60 0.62 0.80 -9.70
N HIS A 61 1.40 1.41 -10.60
CA HIS A 61 1.82 2.79 -10.51
C HIS A 61 1.90 3.40 -11.92
N PRO A 62 1.42 4.63 -12.16
CA PRO A 62 1.34 5.22 -13.51
C PRO A 62 2.67 5.32 -14.28
N THR A 63 3.80 5.37 -13.58
CA THR A 63 5.14 5.43 -14.20
C THR A 63 5.76 4.04 -14.46
N GLY A 64 5.07 2.95 -14.08
CA GLY A 64 5.54 1.59 -14.32
C GLY A 64 6.70 1.11 -13.44
N GLN A 65 7.15 1.90 -12.47
CA GLN A 65 8.24 1.54 -11.56
C GLN A 65 7.89 0.32 -10.67
N ALA A 66 8.91 -0.42 -10.24
CA ALA A 66 8.74 -1.48 -9.25
C ALA A 66 8.27 -0.93 -7.90
N LEU A 67 7.52 -1.76 -7.17
CA LEU A 67 6.83 -1.40 -5.93
C LEU A 67 7.17 -2.38 -4.82
N ARG A 68 6.98 -1.93 -3.58
CA ARG A 68 6.94 -2.76 -2.38
C ARG A 68 5.49 -3.04 -2.01
N ALA A 69 5.16 -4.29 -1.77
CA ALA A 69 3.92 -4.70 -1.12
C ALA A 69 4.15 -4.73 0.39
N GLU A 70 3.22 -4.18 1.17
CA GLU A 70 3.21 -4.32 2.61
C GLU A 70 1.86 -4.84 3.06
N ALA A 71 1.86 -5.84 3.93
CA ALA A 71 0.66 -6.43 4.49
C ALA A 71 0.69 -6.41 6.02
N GLU A 72 -0.51 -6.36 6.58
CA GLU A 72 -0.79 -6.36 8.01
C GLU A 72 -1.96 -7.31 8.26
N ILE A 73 -1.85 -8.06 9.35
CA ILE A 73 -2.93 -8.90 9.90
C ILE A 73 -3.12 -8.51 11.36
N GLU A 74 -4.38 -8.40 11.76
CA GLU A 74 -4.80 -8.13 13.13
C GLU A 74 -6.01 -9.00 13.49
N HIS A 75 -6.22 -9.21 14.79
CA HIS A 75 -7.45 -9.82 15.27
C HIS A 75 -8.66 -8.97 14.83
N ASP A 76 -9.74 -9.61 14.39
CA ASP A 76 -10.98 -8.90 14.12
C ASP A 76 -11.50 -8.34 15.47
N PRO A 77 -11.82 -7.03 15.58
CA PRO A 77 -12.37 -6.45 16.81
C PRO A 77 -13.70 -7.07 17.25
N ALA A 78 -14.41 -7.75 16.36
CA ALA A 78 -15.62 -8.50 16.66
C ALA A 78 -15.35 -10.00 16.98
N ALA A 79 -14.09 -10.42 17.06
CA ALA A 79 -13.72 -11.76 17.51
C ALA A 79 -13.93 -11.92 19.03
N PRO A 80 -14.12 -13.16 19.52
CA PRO A 80 -14.10 -13.44 20.96
C PRO A 80 -12.80 -12.96 21.61
N THR A 81 -12.91 -12.42 22.83
CA THR A 81 -11.77 -11.81 23.54
C THR A 81 -10.61 -12.79 23.81
N GLU A 82 -10.91 -14.08 23.87
CA GLU A 82 -9.94 -15.15 24.07
C GLU A 82 -8.97 -15.30 22.89
N GLN A 83 -9.32 -14.78 21.71
CA GLN A 83 -8.44 -14.83 20.54
C GLN A 83 -7.31 -13.80 20.61
N GLY A 84 -7.47 -12.73 21.39
CA GLY A 84 -6.52 -11.61 21.46
C GLY A 84 -7.03 -10.35 20.76
N THR A 85 -6.23 -9.28 20.80
CA THR A 85 -6.56 -7.98 20.18
C THR A 85 -5.34 -7.38 19.50
N GLY A 86 -5.58 -6.53 18.49
CA GLY A 86 -4.53 -5.78 17.81
C GLY A 86 -3.76 -6.59 16.77
N GLN A 87 -2.57 -6.07 16.42
CA GLN A 87 -1.75 -6.59 15.33
C GLN A 87 -1.16 -7.95 15.67
N ILE A 88 -1.33 -8.90 14.74
CA ILE A 88 -0.76 -10.25 14.77
C ILE A 88 0.57 -10.26 14.02
N TRP A 89 0.58 -9.67 12.81
CA TRP A 89 1.71 -9.83 11.90
C TRP A 89 1.82 -8.71 10.88
N THR A 90 3.04 -8.46 10.43
CA THR A 90 3.35 -7.64 9.25
C THR A 90 4.32 -8.38 8.34
N GLY A 91 4.21 -8.14 7.04
CA GLY A 91 5.11 -8.70 6.04
C GLY A 91 5.21 -7.82 4.80
N SER A 92 6.20 -8.10 3.97
CA SER A 92 6.43 -7.35 2.74
C SER A 92 6.96 -8.22 1.62
N ALA A 93 6.78 -7.75 0.38
CA ALA A 93 7.48 -8.23 -0.79
C ALA A 93 8.04 -7.03 -1.56
N ASP A 94 9.34 -7.04 -1.80
CA ASP A 94 10.04 -5.97 -2.51
C ASP A 94 10.11 -6.25 -4.01
N ASN A 95 10.46 -5.22 -4.79
CA ASN A 95 10.74 -5.32 -6.22
C ASN A 95 9.59 -5.95 -7.05
N VAL A 96 8.34 -5.72 -6.66
CA VAL A 96 7.16 -6.20 -7.41
C VAL A 96 6.99 -5.32 -8.65
N PRO A 97 7.10 -5.86 -9.88
CA PRO A 97 6.89 -5.07 -11.08
C PRO A 97 5.47 -4.51 -11.15
N ALA A 98 5.30 -3.25 -11.56
CA ALA A 98 3.98 -2.65 -11.73
C ALA A 98 3.14 -3.45 -12.75
N GLY A 99 1.85 -3.60 -12.47
CA GLY A 99 0.92 -4.42 -13.25
C GLY A 99 0.92 -5.91 -12.88
N THR A 100 1.79 -6.34 -11.96
CA THR A 100 1.88 -7.75 -11.54
C THR A 100 1.29 -7.98 -10.15
N GLN A 101 1.09 -9.25 -9.81
CA GLN A 101 0.56 -9.68 -8.52
C GLN A 101 1.69 -9.85 -7.50
N ALA A 102 1.65 -9.06 -6.42
CA ALA A 102 2.43 -9.33 -5.22
C ALA A 102 1.93 -10.59 -4.53
N SER A 103 2.83 -11.35 -3.92
CA SER A 103 2.53 -12.53 -3.10
C SER A 103 3.34 -12.46 -1.81
N ILE A 104 2.67 -12.51 -0.66
CA ILE A 104 3.30 -12.51 0.65
C ILE A 104 2.79 -13.72 1.44
N ALA A 105 3.66 -14.70 1.67
CA ALA A 105 3.33 -15.87 2.46
C ALA A 105 3.29 -15.52 3.95
N ILE A 106 2.24 -15.95 4.64
CA ILE A 106 2.18 -15.89 6.10
C ILE A 106 3.06 -17.02 6.65
N PRO A 107 4.01 -16.73 7.56
CA PRO A 107 4.83 -17.74 8.19
C PRO A 107 4.04 -18.74 9.01
N ALA A 108 4.62 -19.92 9.25
CA ALA A 108 4.10 -20.85 10.25
C ALA A 108 4.01 -20.18 11.63
N ASP A 109 3.17 -20.73 12.49
CA ASP A 109 3.00 -20.30 13.89
C ASP A 109 2.54 -18.83 14.06
N THR A 110 2.09 -18.19 12.97
CA THR A 110 1.55 -16.81 12.98
C THR A 110 0.05 -16.78 13.23
N LEU A 111 -0.68 -17.78 12.74
CA LEU A 111 -2.13 -17.92 12.88
C LEU A 111 -2.47 -19.19 13.65
N ALA A 112 -3.56 -19.15 14.40
CA ALA A 112 -4.16 -20.34 15.01
C ALA A 112 -5.51 -20.68 14.37
N ASP A 113 -5.90 -21.96 14.48
CA ASP A 113 -7.19 -22.43 13.97
C ASP A 113 -8.36 -21.73 14.68
N GLY A 114 -9.44 -21.47 13.93
CA GLY A 114 -10.63 -20.78 14.43
C GLY A 114 -10.47 -19.28 14.66
N TRP A 115 -9.30 -18.69 14.42
CA TRP A 115 -9.11 -17.25 14.54
C TRP A 115 -9.90 -16.47 13.49
N LYS A 116 -10.61 -15.44 13.95
CA LYS A 116 -11.21 -14.42 13.11
C LYS A 116 -10.25 -13.25 13.02
N VAL A 117 -9.74 -13.01 11.83
CA VAL A 117 -8.74 -11.96 11.55
C VAL A 117 -9.25 -11.03 10.47
N ARG A 118 -8.70 -9.81 10.45
CA ARG A 118 -8.78 -8.90 9.32
C ARG A 118 -7.37 -8.56 8.85
N TRP A 119 -7.25 -8.28 7.55
CA TRP A 119 -5.97 -7.97 6.95
C TRP A 119 -6.11 -6.86 5.93
N ARG A 120 -5.00 -6.17 5.69
CA ARG A 120 -4.88 -5.17 4.63
C ARG A 120 -3.54 -5.31 3.95
N LEU A 121 -3.49 -4.87 2.69
CA LEU A 121 -2.27 -4.78 1.91
C LEU A 121 -2.24 -3.45 1.17
N ARG A 122 -1.08 -2.79 1.17
CA ARG A 122 -0.82 -1.56 0.43
C ARG A 122 0.38 -1.71 -0.49
N ALA A 123 0.36 -0.95 -1.58
CA ALA A 123 1.53 -0.72 -2.41
C ALA A 123 2.28 0.52 -1.92
N VAL A 124 3.60 0.46 -1.92
CA VAL A 124 4.50 1.54 -1.53
C VAL A 124 5.52 1.73 -2.63
N THR A 125 5.74 2.97 -3.04
CA THR A 125 6.91 3.34 -3.85
C THR A 125 8.09 3.39 -2.90
N GLU A 126 9.24 2.83 -3.25
CA GLU A 126 10.46 3.11 -2.48
C GLU A 126 10.59 4.64 -2.40
N GLN A 127 10.55 5.18 -1.18
CA GLN A 127 10.77 6.61 -1.00
C GLN A 127 12.18 6.86 -1.50
N ALA A 128 12.34 7.65 -2.56
CA ALA A 128 13.60 8.31 -2.80
C ALA A 128 13.94 9.02 -1.49
N SER A 129 14.98 8.56 -0.80
CA SER A 129 15.52 9.30 0.33
C SER A 129 15.78 10.71 -0.19
N SER A 130 15.12 11.71 0.39
CA SER A 130 15.46 13.09 0.07
C SER A 130 16.96 13.27 0.36
N PRO A 131 17.76 13.77 -0.59
CA PRO A 131 19.15 14.11 -0.34
C PRO A 131 19.29 15.25 0.68
#